data_AF-A0A830DAB0-F1
#
_entry.id   AF-A0A830DAB0-F1
#
_cell.length_a   1.000
_cell.length_b   1.000
_cell.length_c   1.000
_cell.angle_alpha   90.00
_cell.angle_beta   90.00
_cell.angle_gamma   90.00
#
_symmetry.space_group_name_H-M   'P 1'
#
loop_
_entity.id
_entity.type
_entity.pdbx_description
1 polymer ?
#
loop_
_entity_poly.entity_id
_entity_poly.type
_entity_poly.pdbx_seq_one_letter_code
_entity_poly.pdbx_strand_id
1 'polypeptide(L)'
;MYTFYKSAENEGRAHDYMDLQPEINEKMRSILIDWLVQVHGKFELSPETLYLTINIVDRYLASKTTSKRELQLVGLSSMLIASKYEEIWAPKVHE
;
A
#
# COMPACT_ATOMS: atom_id res chain seq x y z
N MET A 1 10.68 1.40 -23.07
CA MET A 1 10.38 0.88 -21.72
C MET A 1 10.54 1.98 -20.66
N TYR A 2 11.72 2.58 -20.49
CA TYR A 2 11.92 3.69 -19.53
C TYR A 2 10.95 4.86 -19.70
N THR A 3 10.77 5.36 -20.93
CA THR A 3 9.87 6.49 -21.22
C THR A 3 8.42 6.22 -20.85
N PHE A 4 7.96 4.98 -21.03
CA PHE A 4 6.62 4.55 -20.66
C PHE A 4 6.43 4.50 -19.14
N TYR A 5 7.38 3.91 -18.40
CA TYR A 5 7.30 3.90 -16.94
C TYR A 5 7.40 5.30 -16.35
N LYS A 6 8.21 6.17 -16.97
CA LYS A 6 8.33 7.57 -16.55
C LYS A 6 7.03 8.36 -16.73
N SER A 7 6.27 8.10 -17.80
CA SER A 7 4.94 8.71 -17.95
C SER A 7 3.92 8.14 -16.96
N ALA A 8 3.91 6.82 -16.78
CA ALA A 8 2.98 6.14 -15.88
C ALA A 8 3.22 6.48 -14.39
N GLU A 9 4.45 6.80 -14.00
CA GLU A 9 4.80 7.23 -12.64
C GLU A 9 3.96 8.43 -12.17
N ASN A 10 3.68 9.37 -13.07
CA ASN A 10 2.86 10.54 -12.75
C ASN A 10 1.38 10.21 -12.58
N GLU A 11 0.87 9.19 -13.30
CA GLU A 11 -0.52 8.74 -13.18
C GLU A 11 -0.76 7.97 -11.88
N GLY A 12 0.26 7.26 -11.40
CA GLY A 12 0.21 6.45 -10.18
C GLY A 12 0.52 7.21 -8.88
N ARG A 13 0.87 8.49 -8.93
CA ARG A 13 1.32 9.25 -7.76
C ARG A 13 0.14 9.74 -6.92
N ALA A 14 0.17 9.46 -5.61
CA ALA A 14 -0.74 10.09 -4.67
C ALA A 14 -0.37 11.58 -4.47
N HIS A 15 -1.37 12.47 -4.49
CA HIS A 15 -1.21 13.88 -4.13
C HIS A 15 -1.06 14.05 -2.62
N ASP A 16 -0.75 15.25 -2.14
CA ASP A 16 -0.77 15.50 -0.69
C ASP A 16 -2.21 15.36 -0.16
N TYR A 17 -2.45 14.31 0.63
CA TYR A 17 -3.79 13.91 1.06
C TYR A 17 -3.95 13.87 2.58
N MET A 18 -2.87 14.04 3.34
CA MET A 18 -2.94 13.82 4.79
C MET A 18 -3.82 14.88 5.47
N ASP A 19 -3.86 16.09 4.93
CA ASP A 19 -4.75 17.17 5.37
C ASP A 19 -6.23 16.86 5.14
N LEU A 20 -6.55 15.91 4.24
CA LEU A 20 -7.92 15.46 3.95
C LEU A 20 -8.38 14.36 4.91
N GLN A 21 -7.48 13.81 5.74
CA GLN A 21 -7.77 12.73 6.66
C GLN A 21 -8.08 13.28 8.07
N PRO A 22 -9.33 13.19 8.56
CA PRO A 22 -9.69 13.73 9.88
C PRO A 22 -9.16 12.89 11.05
N GLU A 23 -8.90 11.59 10.80
CA GLU A 23 -8.55 10.63 11.85
C GLU A 23 -7.16 10.00 11.69
N ILE A 24 -6.50 10.17 10.55
CA ILE A 24 -5.19 9.58 10.26
C ILE A 24 -4.18 10.71 10.08
N ASN A 25 -2.93 10.46 10.47
CA ASN A 25 -1.82 11.37 10.23
C ASN A 25 -0.60 10.61 9.71
N GLU A 26 0.44 11.35 9.31
CA GLU A 26 1.68 10.79 8.74
C GLU A 26 2.39 9.81 9.67
N LYS A 27 2.31 10.03 10.99
CA LYS A 27 2.89 9.12 11.98
C LYS A 27 2.16 7.78 11.99
N MET A 28 0.83 7.79 11.92
CA MET A 28 0.03 6.56 11.83
C MET A 28 0.30 5.81 10.53
N ARG A 29 0.45 6.52 9.41
CA ARG A 29 0.90 5.92 8.14
C ARG A 29 2.27 5.27 8.31
N SER A 30 3.23 5.95 8.92
CA SER A 30 4.59 5.42 9.13
C SER A 30 4.59 4.14 9.98
N ILE A 31 3.78 4.10 11.04
CA ILE A 31 3.59 2.90 11.88
C ILE A 31 2.97 1.75 11.07
N LEU A 32 1.97 2.05 10.21
CA LEU A 32 1.38 1.04 9.33
C LEU A 32 2.44 0.47 8.38
N ILE A 33 3.23 1.32 7.72
CA ILE A 33 4.23 0.85 6.75
C ILE A 33 5.31 0.02 7.42
N ASP A 34 5.82 0.43 8.59
CA ASP A 34 6.79 -0.37 9.36
C ASP A 34 6.25 -1.77 9.68
N TRP A 35 4.99 -1.85 10.12
CA TRP A 35 4.34 -3.12 10.37
C TRP A 35 4.16 -3.95 9.10
N LEU A 36 3.78 -3.32 7.97
CA LEU A 36 3.69 -4.01 6.68
C LEU A 36 5.04 -4.53 6.19
N VAL A 37 6.17 -3.86 6.47
CA VAL A 37 7.51 -4.39 6.16
C VAL A 37 7.76 -5.72 6.91
N GLN A 38 7.31 -5.81 8.16
CA GLN A 38 7.44 -7.05 8.94
C GLN A 38 6.55 -8.17 8.37
N VAL A 39 5.31 -7.85 7.98
CA VAL A 39 4.39 -8.80 7.35
C VAL A 39 4.94 -9.28 6.00
N HIS A 40 5.40 -8.35 5.16
CA HIS A 40 6.05 -8.62 3.88
C HIS A 40 7.21 -9.60 4.01
N GLY A 41 8.12 -9.35 4.97
CA GLY A 41 9.26 -10.24 5.22
C GLY A 41 8.87 -11.61 5.74
N LYS A 42 7.80 -11.73 6.54
CA LYS A 42 7.29 -13.01 7.04
C LYS A 42 6.77 -13.92 5.92
N PHE A 43 6.17 -13.34 4.89
CA PHE A 43 5.66 -14.07 3.72
C PHE A 43 6.68 -14.16 2.58
N GLU A 44 7.92 -13.68 2.79
CA GLU A 44 9.01 -13.73 1.81
C GLU A 44 8.62 -13.13 0.43
N LEU A 45 7.79 -12.09 0.45
CA LEU A 45 7.29 -11.44 -0.77
C LEU A 45 8.39 -10.63 -1.47
N SER A 46 8.23 -10.39 -2.77
CA SER A 46 9.13 -9.54 -3.54
C SER A 46 9.10 -8.07 -3.09
N PRO A 47 10.21 -7.32 -3.21
CA PRO A 47 10.21 -5.87 -2.94
C PRO A 47 9.17 -5.10 -3.76
N GLU A 48 8.93 -5.52 -5.01
CA GLU A 48 7.93 -4.96 -5.92
C GLU A 48 6.53 -5.00 -5.31
N THR A 49 6.15 -6.12 -4.68
CA THR A 49 4.89 -6.25 -3.92
C THR A 49 4.77 -5.21 -2.81
N LEU A 50 5.85 -4.94 -2.06
CA LEU A 50 5.83 -3.93 -1.01
C LEU A 50 5.66 -2.51 -1.57
N TYR A 51 6.38 -2.18 -2.64
CA TYR A 51 6.28 -0.87 -3.28
C TYR A 51 4.88 -0.62 -3.85
N LEU A 52 4.29 -1.64 -4.49
CA LEU A 52 2.93 -1.58 -4.98
C LEU A 52 1.91 -1.49 -3.85
N THR A 53 2.13 -2.22 -2.74
CA THR A 53 1.29 -2.12 -1.53
C THR A 53 1.23 -0.68 -1.02
N ILE A 54 2.39 -0.04 -0.85
CA ILE A 54 2.48 1.35 -0.37
C ILE A 54 1.77 2.30 -1.34
N ASN A 55 1.96 2.11 -2.65
CA ASN A 55 1.29 2.91 -3.66
C ASN A 55 -0.25 2.80 -3.58
N ILE A 56 -0.78 1.59 -3.40
CA ILE A 56 -2.22 1.35 -3.28
C ILE A 56 -2.76 1.98 -1.98
N VAL A 57 -2.06 1.84 -0.85
CA VAL A 57 -2.44 2.48 0.43
C VAL A 57 -2.56 3.99 0.25
N ASP A 58 -1.53 4.63 -0.30
CA ASP A 58 -1.49 6.09 -0.43
C ASP A 58 -2.58 6.60 -1.37
N ARG A 59 -2.85 5.90 -2.49
CA ARG A 59 -3.94 6.25 -3.41
C ARG A 59 -5.32 6.02 -2.80
N TYR A 60 -5.50 4.99 -1.98
CA TYR A 60 -6.74 4.77 -1.25
C TYR A 60 -7.00 5.92 -0.27
N LEU A 61 -6.01 6.28 0.55
CA LEU A 61 -6.11 7.39 1.49
C LEU A 61 -6.25 8.75 0.77
N ALA A 62 -5.75 8.91 -0.45
CA ALA A 62 -6.00 10.11 -1.25
C ALA A 62 -7.45 10.25 -1.73
N SER A 63 -8.22 9.16 -1.76
CA SER A 63 -9.59 9.14 -2.32
C SER A 63 -10.68 8.86 -1.30
N LYS A 64 -10.34 8.30 -0.13
CA LYS A 64 -11.29 7.89 0.91
C LYS A 64 -10.82 8.30 2.30
N THR A 65 -11.69 8.99 3.03
CA THR A 65 -11.53 9.18 4.47
C THR A 65 -11.61 7.83 5.17
N THR A 66 -10.65 7.55 6.04
CA THR A 66 -10.51 6.24 6.68
C THR A 66 -10.40 6.41 8.19
N SER A 67 -11.10 5.56 8.94
CA SER A 67 -10.99 5.58 10.39
C SER A 67 -9.68 4.94 10.87
N LYS A 68 -9.24 5.29 12.09
CA LYS A 68 -8.04 4.67 12.70
C LYS A 68 -8.14 3.14 12.77
N ARG A 69 -9.35 2.61 12.95
CA ARG A 69 -9.62 1.17 13.12
C ARG A 69 -9.47 0.41 11.80
N GLU A 70 -9.74 1.06 10.68
CA GLU A 70 -9.71 0.44 9.35
C GLU A 70 -8.32 0.53 8.70
N LEU A 71 -7.42 1.37 9.22
CA LEU A 71 -6.12 1.64 8.59
C LEU A 71 -5.28 0.37 8.37
N GLN A 72 -5.26 -0.56 9.35
CA GLN A 72 -4.57 -1.85 9.19
C GLN A 72 -5.26 -2.76 8.16
N LEU A 73 -6.59 -2.75 8.10
CA LEU A 73 -7.36 -3.51 7.13
C LEU A 73 -7.07 -3.01 5.70
N VAL A 74 -6.98 -1.69 5.51
CA VAL A 74 -6.56 -1.08 4.23
C VAL A 74 -5.15 -1.55 3.86
N GLY A 75 -4.21 -1.54 4.80
CA GLY A 75 -2.85 -2.02 4.58
C GLY A 75 -2.77 -3.48 4.13
N LEU A 76 -3.40 -4.40 4.87
CA LEU A 76 -3.44 -5.82 4.50
C LEU A 76 -4.16 -6.07 3.18
N SER A 77 -5.28 -5.38 2.95
CA SER A 77 -6.04 -5.52 1.71
C SER A 77 -5.22 -5.05 0.51
N SER A 78 -4.47 -3.96 0.68
CA SER A 78 -3.55 -3.44 -0.35
C SER A 78 -2.42 -4.44 -0.64
N MET A 79 -1.86 -5.06 0.41
CA MET A 79 -0.83 -6.09 0.26
C MET A 79 -1.37 -7.33 -0.46
N LEU A 80 -2.56 -7.80 -0.11
CA LEU A 80 -3.20 -8.92 -0.79
C LEU A 80 -3.43 -8.64 -2.29
N ILE A 81 -3.83 -7.41 -2.64
CA ILE A 81 -3.99 -6.98 -4.03
C ILE A 81 -2.63 -6.97 -4.73
N ALA A 82 -1.61 -6.37 -4.12
CA ALA A 82 -0.27 -6.30 -4.68
C ALA A 82 0.34 -7.69 -4.89
N SER A 83 0.20 -8.59 -3.91
CA SER A 83 0.71 -9.96 -4.01
C SER A 83 0.04 -10.74 -5.15
N LYS A 84 -1.28 -10.57 -5.35
CA LYS A 84 -1.99 -11.18 -6.49
C LYS A 84 -1.52 -10.66 -7.85
N TYR A 85 -0.96 -9.46 -7.88
CA TYR A 85 -0.50 -8.80 -9.10
C TYR A 85 0.96 -9.15 -9.43
N GLU A 86 1.85 -9.09 -8.44
CA GLU A 86 3.31 -9.26 -8.64
C GLU A 86 3.79 -10.70 -8.42
N GLU A 87 3.21 -11.45 -7.46
CA GLU A 87 3.73 -12.76 -7.10
C GLU A 87 3.24 -13.86 -8.04
N ILE A 88 4.16 -14.72 -8.48
CA ILE A 88 3.82 -15.95 -9.22
C ILE A 88 2.97 -16.88 -8.34
N TRP A 89 3.30 -16.93 -7.05
CA TRP A 89 2.62 -17.75 -6.03
C TRP A 89 2.14 -16.88 -4.89
N ALA A 90 1.08 -16.11 -5.13
CA ALA A 90 0.50 -15.25 -4.10
C ALA A 90 0.01 -16.06 -2.89
N PRO A 91 0.27 -15.59 -1.64
CA PRO A 91 -0.24 -16.21 -0.43
C PRO A 91 -1.77 -16.31 -0.45
N LYS A 92 -2.31 -17.39 0.10
CA LYS A 92 -3.76 -17.61 0.17
C LYS A 92 -4.33 -16.84 1.35
N VAL A 93 -5.59 -16.41 1.25
CA VAL A 93 -6.31 -15.67 2.31
C VAL A 93 -6.47 -16.47 3.61
N HIS A 94 -6.16 -17.77 3.60
CA HIS A 94 -6.34 -18.69 4.74
C HIS A 94 -5.01 -19.21 5.29
N GLU A 95 -3.97 -18.37 5.31
CA GLU A 95 -2.71 -18.66 6.02
C GLU A 95 -2.80 -18.40 7.53
#